data_AF-A0A0M8VR87-F1
#
_entry.id   AF-A0A0M8VR87-F1
#
_cell.length_a   1.000
_cell.length_b   1.000
_cell.length_c   1.000
_cell.angle_alpha   90.00
_cell.angle_beta   90.00
_cell.angle_gamma   90.00
#
_symmetry.space_group_name_H-M   'P 1'
#
loop_
_entity.id
_entity.type
_entity.pdbx_description
1 polymer ?
#
loop_
_entity_poly.entity_id
_entity_poly.type
_entity_poly.pdbx_seq_one_letter_code
_entity_poly.pdbx_strand_id
1 'polypeptide(L)'
;SHEGYNYWFDNDDLSSSLYSGPREPGSGVLDQVPATLTVISRSQDVASSELAERIYAGLTASDDYLVVVFAHNGMPLAANFDIGDDW
;
A
#
# COMPACT_ATOMS: atom_id res chain seq x y z
N SER A 1 -13.58 19.50 -0.30
CA SER A 1 -12.61 18.63 0.39
C SER A 1 -13.19 17.23 0.38
N HIS A 2 -12.46 16.24 -0.14
CA HIS A 2 -12.83 14.85 0.15
C HIS A 2 -12.35 14.59 1.58
N GLU A 3 -13.30 14.43 2.51
CA GLU A 3 -12.98 13.89 3.83
C GLU A 3 -12.37 12.50 3.63
N GLY A 4 -11.25 12.23 4.29
CA GLY A 4 -10.56 10.97 4.10
C GLY A 4 -11.47 9.76 4.38
N TYR A 5 -11.30 8.70 3.61
CA TYR A 5 -12.04 7.46 3.74
C TYR A 5 -11.20 6.41 4.48
N ASN A 6 -11.79 5.77 5.48
CA ASN A 6 -11.19 4.63 6.16
C ASN A 6 -12.04 3.39 5.90
N TYR A 7 -11.42 2.33 5.40
CA TYR A 7 -12.02 1.02 5.26
C TYR A 7 -11.23 -0.01 6.06
N TRP A 8 -11.96 -0.95 6.67
CA TRP A 8 -11.42 -2.05 7.43
C TRP A 8 -12.13 -3.33 7.04
N PHE A 9 -11.35 -4.39 6.81
CA PHE A 9 -11.83 -5.74 6.59
C PHE A 9 -10.97 -6.74 7.34
N ASP A 10 -11.60 -7.69 8.01
CA ASP A 10 -10.94 -8.74 8.77
C ASP A 10 -11.70 -10.06 8.59
N ASN A 11 -10.95 -11.13 8.38
CA ASN A 11 -11.43 -12.50 8.46
C ASN A 11 -10.31 -13.41 9.04
N ASP A 12 -10.57 -14.71 9.09
CA ASP A 12 -9.62 -15.67 9.64
C ASP A 12 -8.29 -15.74 8.84
N ASP A 13 -8.30 -15.36 7.57
CA ASP A 13 -7.16 -15.46 6.67
C ASP A 13 -6.32 -14.18 6.60
N LEU A 14 -6.93 -13.00 6.74
CA LEU A 14 -6.26 -11.71 6.60
C LEU A 14 -6.96 -10.57 7.36
N SER A 15 -6.18 -9.52 7.64
CA SER A 15 -6.66 -8.22 8.08
C SER A 15 -6.17 -7.16 7.10
N SER A 16 -7.04 -6.22 6.74
CA SER A 16 -6.71 -5.13 5.81
C SER A 16 -7.31 -3.80 6.26
N SER A 17 -6.52 -2.74 6.09
CA SER A 17 -6.96 -1.37 6.29
C SER A 17 -6.57 -0.50 5.10
N LEU A 18 -7.53 0.27 4.59
CA LEU A 18 -7.30 1.28 3.56
C LEU A 18 -7.63 2.63 4.17
N TYR A 19 -6.62 3.48 4.26
CA TYR A 19 -6.82 4.90 4.46
C TYR A 19 -6.75 5.57 3.09
N SER A 20 -7.68 6.47 2.79
CA SER A 20 -7.55 7.43 1.70
C SER A 20 -7.72 8.83 2.25
N GLY A 21 -6.73 9.70 2.03
CA GLY A 21 -6.70 11.06 2.56
C GLY A 21 -6.82 12.13 1.48
N PRO A 22 -7.07 13.39 1.86
CA PRO A 22 -6.83 14.50 0.95
C PRO A 22 -5.35 14.52 0.55
N ARG A 23 -5.04 14.91 -0.70
CA ARG A 23 -3.66 15.16 -1.10
C ARG A 23 -3.06 16.21 -0.17
N GLU A 24 -1.95 15.89 0.49
CA GLU A 24 -1.24 16.86 1.31
C GLU A 24 -0.52 17.85 0.38
N PRO A 25 -0.35 19.13 0.79
CA PRO A 25 0.24 20.17 -0.05
C PRO A 25 1.77 20.02 -0.26
N GLY A 26 2.36 18.86 0.06
CA GLY A 26 3.78 18.60 -0.11
C GLY A 26 4.17 18.25 -1.56
N SER A 27 5.44 18.47 -1.89
CA SER A 27 5.99 18.24 -3.23
C SER A 27 6.64 16.86 -3.38
N GLY A 28 6.79 16.09 -2.30
CA GLY A 28 7.27 14.72 -2.37
C GLY A 28 6.22 13.79 -2.96
N VAL A 29 6.65 12.77 -3.70
CA VAL A 29 5.77 11.67 -4.17
C VAL A 29 4.93 11.10 -3.03
N LEU A 30 5.53 10.95 -1.84
CA LEU A 30 4.87 10.42 -0.66
C LEU A 30 3.82 11.39 -0.07
N ASP A 31 4.03 12.70 -0.24
CA ASP A 31 3.08 13.74 0.20
C ASP A 31 1.84 13.80 -0.70
N GLN A 32 1.91 13.20 -1.89
CA GLN A 32 0.80 13.08 -2.83
C GLN A 32 0.05 11.76 -2.71
N VAL A 33 0.42 10.87 -1.79
CA VAL A 33 -0.17 9.53 -1.62
C VAL A 33 -1.61 9.71 -1.15
N PRO A 34 -2.61 9.53 -2.02
CA PRO A 34 -3.99 9.76 -1.65
C PRO A 34 -4.56 8.58 -0.86
N ALA A 35 -3.80 7.47 -0.73
CA ALA A 35 -4.21 6.29 -0.01
C ALA A 35 -3.06 5.37 0.43
N THR A 36 -3.20 4.78 1.61
CA THR A 36 -2.32 3.76 2.18
C THR A 36 -3.12 2.49 2.45
N LEU A 37 -2.69 1.37 1.87
CA LEU A 37 -3.26 0.04 2.11
C LEU A 37 -2.28 -0.78 2.95
N THR A 38 -2.73 -1.23 4.12
CA THR A 38 -1.99 -2.19 4.96
C THR A 38 -2.72 -3.52 4.93
N VAL A 39 -2.01 -4.60 4.60
CA VAL A 39 -2.57 -5.97 4.63
C VAL A 39 -1.64 -6.88 5.43
N ILE A 40 -2.23 -7.64 6.33
CA ILE A 40 -1.54 -8.60 7.20
C ILE A 40 -2.16 -9.97 6.96
N SER A 41 -1.34 -10.94 6.55
CA SER A 41 -1.77 -12.35 6.54
C SER A 41 -1.97 -12.83 7.98
N ARG A 42 -3.11 -13.45 8.25
CA ARG A 42 -3.42 -14.15 9.50
C ARG A 42 -3.40 -15.67 9.33
N SER A 43 -3.35 -16.13 8.08
CA SER A 43 -3.22 -17.54 7.71
C SER A 43 -1.86 -18.10 8.11
N GLN A 44 -1.84 -19.37 8.56
CA GLN A 44 -0.60 -20.13 8.75
C GLN A 44 -0.08 -20.76 7.45
N ASP A 45 -0.93 -20.82 6.42
CA ASP A 45 -0.61 -21.46 5.14
C ASP A 45 -0.07 -20.46 4.11
N VAL A 46 -0.40 -19.17 4.26
CA VAL A 46 0.01 -18.11 3.33
C VAL A 46 0.95 -17.13 4.02
N ALA A 47 2.18 -17.05 3.54
CA ALA A 47 3.14 -16.06 4.01
C ALA A 47 2.70 -14.64 3.64
N SER A 48 2.91 -13.67 4.54
CA SER A 48 2.59 -12.26 4.27
C SER A 48 3.29 -11.70 3.03
N SER A 49 4.48 -12.22 2.68
CA SER A 49 5.19 -11.84 1.45
C SER A 49 4.44 -12.24 0.19
N GLU A 50 3.88 -13.46 0.14
CA GLU A 50 3.12 -13.95 -1.01
C GLU A 50 1.82 -13.14 -1.19
N LEU A 51 1.18 -12.78 -0.07
CA LEU A 51 0.01 -11.90 -0.10
C LEU A 51 0.36 -10.50 -0.63
N ALA A 52 1.49 -9.93 -0.17
CA ALA A 52 1.96 -8.64 -0.64
C ALA A 52 2.30 -8.65 -2.13
N GLU A 53 2.95 -9.71 -2.63
CA GLU A 53 3.28 -9.90 -4.05
C GLU A 53 2.01 -9.98 -4.92
N ARG A 54 1.00 -10.75 -4.49
CA ARG A 54 -0.28 -10.87 -5.22
C ARG A 54 -1.02 -9.54 -5.30
N ILE A 55 -1.04 -8.77 -4.21
CA ILE A 55 -1.69 -7.45 -4.17
C ILE A 55 -0.93 -6.46 -5.06
N TYR A 56 0.41 -6.44 -4.96
CA TYR A 56 1.24 -5.60 -5.80
C TYR A 56 1.02 -5.91 -7.29
N ALA A 57 1.03 -7.19 -7.67
CA ALA A 57 0.76 -7.60 -9.04
C ALA A 57 -0.65 -7.19 -9.50
N GLY A 58 -1.66 -7.33 -8.64
CA GLY A 58 -3.03 -6.94 -8.95
C GLY A 58 -3.21 -5.43 -9.14
N LEU A 59 -2.61 -4.61 -8.27
CA LEU A 59 -2.72 -3.15 -8.34
C LEU A 59 -1.92 -2.54 -9.49
N THR A 60 -0.75 -3.12 -9.79
CA THR A 60 0.11 -2.63 -10.87
C THR A 60 -0.35 -3.09 -12.25
N ALA A 61 -1.17 -4.14 -12.35
CA ALA A 61 -1.68 -4.63 -13.64
C ALA A 61 -2.61 -3.65 -14.38
N SER A 62 -3.18 -2.64 -13.71
CA SER A 62 -4.06 -1.65 -14.37
C SER A 62 -3.35 -0.37 -14.81
N ASP A 63 -2.09 -0.15 -14.41
CA ASP A 63 -1.33 1.10 -14.60
C ASP A 63 -2.03 2.38 -14.06
N ASP A 64 -3.15 2.25 -13.34
CA ASP A 64 -3.92 3.38 -12.83
C ASP A 64 -3.38 3.95 -11.51
N TYR A 65 -2.47 3.20 -10.85
CA TYR A 65 -2.00 3.49 -9.50
C TYR A 65 -0.47 3.55 -9.44
N LEU A 66 0.04 4.55 -8.71
CA LEU A 66 1.40 4.56 -8.23
C LEU A 66 1.45 3.75 -6.92
N VAL A 67 2.23 2.68 -6.91
CA VAL A 67 2.28 1.69 -5.83
C VAL A 67 3.71 1.59 -5.32
N VAL A 68 3.88 1.73 -4.00
CA VAL A 68 5.11 1.43 -3.26
C VAL A 68 4.79 0.43 -2.15
N VAL A 69 5.66 -0.56 -1.97
CA VAL A 69 5.60 -1.54 -0.89
C VAL A 69 6.71 -1.24 0.10
N PHE A 70 6.38 -1.16 1.38
CA PHE A 70 7.34 -1.00 2.46
C PHE A 70 7.41 -2.28 3.31
N ALA A 71 8.60 -2.61 3.77
CA ALA A 71 8.80 -3.53 4.88
C ALA A 71 8.22 -2.92 6.17
N HIS A 72 7.98 -3.77 7.16
CA HIS A 72 7.46 -3.35 8.47
C HIS A 72 8.30 -2.28 9.18
N ASN A 73 9.59 -2.18 8.86
CA ASN A 73 10.51 -1.18 9.40
C ASN A 73 10.54 0.13 8.59
N GLY A 74 9.66 0.27 7.60
CA GLY A 74 9.57 1.45 6.74
C GLY A 74 10.52 1.46 5.54
N MET A 75 11.35 0.42 5.33
CA MET A 75 12.22 0.33 4.16
C MET A 75 11.41 0.01 2.90
N PRO A 76 11.56 0.75 1.79
CA PRO A 76 10.91 0.38 0.54
C PRO A 76 11.46 -0.95 0.01
N LEU A 77 10.56 -1.79 -0.50
CA LEU A 77 10.86 -3.10 -1.07
C LEU A 77 10.61 -3.14 -2.58
N ALA A 78 9.57 -2.46 -3.05
CA ALA A 78 9.18 -2.42 -4.46
C ALA A 78 8.41 -1.13 -4.78
N ALA A 79 8.52 -0.66 -6.02
CA ALA A 79 7.74 0.44 -6.57
C ALA A 79 7.49 0.21 -8.07
N ASN A 80 6.33 0.62 -8.59
CA ASN A 80 6.07 0.60 -10.04
C ASN A 80 6.42 1.93 -10.75
N PHE A 81 7.04 2.85 -10.02
CA PHE A 81 7.50 4.13 -10.52
C PHE A 81 8.80 4.51 -9.82
N ASP A 82 9.49 5.50 -10.35
CA ASP A 82 10.76 5.98 -9.78
C ASP A 82 10.50 6.81 -8.52
N ILE A 83 11.03 6.34 -7.39
CA ILE A 83 10.96 7.02 -6.08
C ILE A 83 12.21 7.84 -5.76
N GLY A 84 13.21 7.86 -6.67
CA GLY A 84 14.51 8.51 -6.46
C GLY A 84 15.52 7.62 -5.74
N ASP A 85 16.81 7.98 -5.86
CA ASP A 85 17.95 7.19 -5.37
C ASP A 85 18.21 7.32 -3.84
N ASP A 86 17.50 8.20 -3.13
CA ASP A 86 17.70 8.48 -1.69
C ASP A 86 16.75 7.65 -0.79
N TRP A 87 16.85 6.32 -0.85
CA TRP A 87 16.08 5.41 0.02
C TRP A 87 16.94 4.62 1.02
#